data_AF-A0A162PW62-F1
#
_entry.id   AF-A0A162PW62-F1
#
_cell.length_a   1.000
_cell.length_b   1.000
_cell.length_c   1.000
_cell.angle_alpha   90.00
_cell.angle_beta   90.00
_cell.angle_gamma   90.00
#
_symmetry.space_group_name_H-M   'P 1'
#
loop_
_entity.id
_entity.type
_entity.pdbx_description
1 polymer ?
#
loop_
_entity_poly.entity_id
_entity_poly.type
_entity_poly.pdbx_seq_one_letter_code
_entity_poly.pdbx_strand_id
1 'polypeptide(L)'
;VDYIPSTHLKIADAKRGDIGNTSSQYAKAFFETLPFDAITVAPYMGSDSIQPFLEYEDKWTIVLGLTSNKGAADFELQKMGAEFLYEKVMKTVASWGNPGNLMFVVGATQADSFAAIRQILPDHFFLVPGVGAQGGSLQDISAKALIPDAGLLVNASRAVIYASEKEDFATEARAIAQQYQVEMSRYLG
;
A
#
# COMPACT_ATOMS: atom_id res chain seq x y z
N VAL A 1 6.61 18.48 1.36
CA VAL A 1 5.22 17.99 1.61
C VAL A 1 4.22 19.14 1.55
N ASP A 2 4.67 20.36 1.85
CA ASP A 2 3.82 21.54 2.09
C ASP A 2 3.04 22.05 0.87
N TYR A 3 3.42 21.61 -0.34
CA TYR A 3 2.68 21.90 -1.58
C TYR A 3 1.48 20.98 -1.81
N ILE A 4 1.33 19.90 -1.04
CA ILE A 4 0.18 18.99 -1.13
C ILE A 4 -0.89 19.48 -0.15
N PRO A 5 -2.11 19.84 -0.61
CA PRO A 5 -3.16 20.35 0.27
C PRO A 5 -3.54 19.34 1.36
N SER A 6 -3.90 19.83 2.55
CA SER A 6 -4.35 19.00 3.68
C SER A 6 -5.63 18.20 3.42
N THR A 7 -6.35 18.50 2.33
CA THR A 7 -7.52 17.73 1.88
C THR A 7 -7.15 16.40 1.22
N HIS A 8 -5.87 16.11 1.00
CA HIS A 8 -5.39 14.90 0.36
C HIS A 8 -4.62 14.03 1.36
N LEU A 9 -4.89 12.73 1.33
CA LEU A 9 -4.09 11.73 2.05
C LEU A 9 -2.67 11.70 1.48
N LYS A 10 -1.66 11.94 2.33
CA LYS A 10 -0.24 11.90 1.98
C LYS A 10 0.39 10.62 2.52
N ILE A 11 0.90 9.80 1.59
CA ILE A 11 1.59 8.55 1.91
C ILE A 11 3.08 8.71 1.63
N ALA A 12 3.92 8.46 2.64
CA ALA A 12 5.35 8.32 2.48
C ALA A 12 5.71 6.86 2.14
N ASP A 13 6.02 6.57 0.88
CA ASP A 13 6.53 5.24 0.51
C ASP A 13 8.02 5.08 0.86
N ALA A 14 8.31 4.88 2.15
CA ALA A 14 9.67 4.87 2.71
C ALA A 14 10.22 3.47 3.07
N LYS A 15 9.34 2.46 3.17
CA LYS A 15 9.66 1.05 3.52
C LYS A 15 10.61 0.92 4.71
N ARG A 16 10.38 1.71 5.77
CA ARG A 16 11.24 1.73 6.96
C ARG A 16 11.11 0.45 7.77
N GLY A 17 12.20 0.05 8.41
CA GLY A 17 12.28 -1.12 9.27
C GLY A 17 13.58 -1.02 10.06
N ASP A 18 13.47 -0.66 11.33
CA ASP A 18 14.54 -0.56 12.31
C ASP A 18 13.95 -0.88 13.68
N ILE A 19 14.74 -0.96 14.74
CA ILE A 19 14.26 -1.35 16.08
C ILE A 19 14.50 -0.28 17.13
N GLY A 20 13.71 -0.34 18.21
CA GLY A 20 13.84 0.53 19.37
C GLY A 20 13.79 2.02 18.99
N ASN A 21 14.69 2.81 19.60
CA ASN A 21 14.70 4.26 19.45
C ASN A 21 14.84 4.72 17.98
N THR A 22 15.55 3.97 17.13
CA THR A 22 15.71 4.34 15.72
C THR A 22 14.37 4.29 14.98
N SER A 23 13.55 3.27 15.26
CA SER A 23 12.20 3.17 14.68
C SER A 23 11.30 4.32 15.12
N SER A 24 11.34 4.67 16.41
CA SER A 24 10.62 5.85 16.94
C SER A 24 11.06 7.16 16.29
N GLN A 25 12.36 7.33 15.99
CA GLN A 25 12.83 8.51 15.26
C GLN A 25 12.32 8.55 13.82
N TYR A 26 12.17 7.42 13.14
CA TYR A 26 11.52 7.39 11.83
C TYR A 26 10.05 7.79 11.91
N ALA A 27 9.30 7.22 12.85
CA ALA A 27 7.89 7.58 13.05
C ALA A 27 7.75 9.09 13.28
N LYS A 28 8.56 9.67 14.17
CA LYS A 28 8.62 11.11 14.42
C LYS A 28 8.95 11.92 13.17
N ALA A 29 9.98 11.52 12.43
CA ALA A 29 10.41 12.24 11.24
C ALA A 29 9.30 12.32 10.17
N PHE A 30 8.54 11.24 9.96
CA PHE A 30 7.50 11.21 8.94
C PHE A 30 6.15 11.76 9.41
N PHE A 31 5.76 11.55 10.66
CA PHE A 31 4.44 11.97 11.16
C PHE A 31 4.42 13.34 11.83
N GLU A 32 5.52 13.78 12.46
CA GLU A 32 5.60 15.11 13.08
C GLU A 32 6.33 16.11 12.19
N THR A 33 7.54 15.78 11.72
CA THR A 33 8.38 16.74 11.00
C THR A 33 7.94 16.96 9.55
N LEU A 34 7.56 15.90 8.84
CA LEU A 34 7.12 15.94 7.43
C LEU A 34 5.59 15.79 7.25
N PRO A 35 4.81 16.13 8.27
CA PRO A 35 3.47 15.61 8.59
C PRO A 35 2.75 14.81 7.48
N PHE A 36 3.20 13.57 7.25
CA PHE A 36 2.50 12.59 6.42
C PHE A 36 1.35 11.96 7.20
N ASP A 37 0.38 11.38 6.48
CA ASP A 37 -0.78 10.71 7.06
C ASP A 37 -0.56 9.19 7.11
N ALA A 38 0.29 8.67 6.23
CA ALA A 38 0.65 7.28 6.20
C ALA A 38 2.12 7.06 5.82
N ILE A 39 2.67 5.91 6.19
CA ILE A 39 4.03 5.49 5.81
C ILE A 39 4.07 4.00 5.49
N THR A 40 4.87 3.61 4.48
CA THR A 40 5.17 2.19 4.24
C THR A 40 6.32 1.69 5.12
N VAL A 41 6.18 0.47 5.65
CA VAL A 41 7.16 -0.16 6.56
C VAL A 41 7.38 -1.64 6.21
N ALA A 42 8.57 -2.16 6.50
CA ALA A 42 8.96 -3.54 6.23
C ALA A 42 8.92 -4.37 7.53
N PRO A 43 8.14 -5.46 7.59
CA PRO A 43 7.89 -6.21 8.84
C PRO A 43 8.98 -7.23 9.18
N TYR A 44 10.11 -7.24 8.45
CA TYR A 44 11.12 -8.30 8.54
C TYR A 44 11.68 -8.49 9.95
N MET A 45 11.83 -7.40 10.71
CA MET A 45 12.44 -7.41 12.04
C MET A 45 11.46 -7.74 13.17
N GLY A 46 10.16 -7.84 12.90
CA GLY A 46 9.15 -8.18 13.90
C GLY A 46 8.38 -6.98 14.47
N SER A 47 7.61 -7.21 15.54
CA SER A 47 6.63 -6.26 16.06
C SER A 47 7.24 -4.96 16.58
N ASP A 48 8.40 -5.06 17.23
CA ASP A 48 9.15 -3.92 17.78
C ASP A 48 9.65 -2.95 16.70
N SER A 49 9.74 -3.40 15.44
CA SER A 49 10.03 -2.52 14.31
C SER A 49 8.82 -1.72 13.80
N ILE A 50 7.59 -2.19 14.09
CA ILE A 50 6.34 -1.64 13.55
C ILE A 50 5.54 -0.86 14.60
N GLN A 51 5.56 -1.31 15.85
CA GLN A 51 4.81 -0.72 16.97
C GLN A 51 4.96 0.81 17.07
N PRO A 52 6.18 1.40 16.95
CA PRO A 52 6.33 2.84 17.05
C PRO A 52 5.53 3.65 16.02
N PHE A 53 5.19 3.07 14.86
CA PHE A 53 4.34 3.72 13.86
C PHE A 53 2.84 3.58 14.17
N LEU A 54 2.45 2.46 14.79
CA LEU A 54 1.06 2.16 15.15
C LEU A 54 0.58 2.94 16.40
N GLU A 55 1.52 3.44 17.21
CA GLU A 55 1.24 4.28 18.39
C GLU A 55 0.75 5.69 18.04
N TYR A 56 0.90 6.14 16.78
CA TYR A 56 0.43 7.45 16.35
C TYR A 56 -1.07 7.41 16.02
N GLU A 57 -1.83 8.21 16.75
CA GLU A 57 -3.25 8.42 16.47
C GLU A 57 -3.46 9.14 15.13
N ASP A 58 -4.57 8.83 14.45
CA ASP A 58 -4.94 9.39 13.14
C ASP A 58 -3.87 9.22 12.05
N LYS A 59 -3.01 8.20 12.17
CA LYS A 59 -2.00 7.81 11.18
C LYS A 59 -2.18 6.38 10.71
N TRP A 60 -1.69 6.11 9.50
CA TRP A 60 -1.72 4.80 8.89
C TRP A 60 -0.33 4.21 8.72
N THR A 61 -0.16 2.99 9.22
CA THR A 61 1.02 2.18 8.93
C THR A 61 0.69 1.22 7.79
N ILE A 62 1.45 1.27 6.70
CA ILE A 62 1.22 0.44 5.51
C ILE A 62 2.32 -0.62 5.42
N VAL A 63 2.02 -1.85 5.81
CA VAL A 63 3.04 -2.90 5.92
C VAL A 63 3.25 -3.60 4.59
N LEU A 64 4.50 -3.85 4.21
CA LEU A 64 4.80 -4.69 3.05
C LEU A 64 4.23 -6.10 3.25
N GLY A 65 3.31 -6.48 2.35
CA GLY A 65 2.65 -7.77 2.35
C GLY A 65 3.19 -8.70 1.28
N LEU A 66 2.65 -8.60 0.07
CA LEU A 66 3.09 -9.36 -1.10
C LEU A 66 3.41 -8.40 -2.24
N THR A 67 4.67 -8.29 -2.63
CA THR A 67 5.16 -7.35 -3.64
C THR A 67 5.13 -7.96 -5.05
N SER A 68 5.25 -7.12 -6.09
CA SER A 68 5.15 -7.53 -7.50
C SER A 68 6.51 -7.81 -8.17
N ASN A 69 7.63 -7.57 -7.50
CA ASN A 69 8.96 -7.81 -8.07
C ASN A 69 9.31 -9.30 -8.08
N LYS A 70 10.19 -9.70 -9.00
CA LYS A 70 10.70 -11.08 -9.10
C LYS A 70 11.26 -11.63 -7.78
N GLY A 71 11.88 -10.76 -6.97
CA GLY A 71 12.42 -11.11 -5.66
C GLY A 71 11.37 -11.54 -4.62
N ALA A 72 10.06 -11.36 -4.86
CA ALA A 72 9.03 -11.96 -4.02
C ALA A 72 9.15 -13.49 -3.97
N ALA A 73 9.69 -14.12 -5.02
CA ALA A 73 9.98 -15.55 -5.06
C ALA A 73 11.09 -15.98 -4.10
N ASP A 74 12.00 -15.08 -3.70
CA ASP A 74 13.13 -15.42 -2.84
C ASP A 74 12.66 -15.71 -1.41
N PHE A 75 11.63 -14.98 -0.93
CA PHE A 75 11.13 -15.08 0.44
C PHE A 75 9.60 -15.10 0.53
N GLU A 76 8.91 -14.09 0.03
CA GLU A 76 7.47 -13.87 0.25
C GLU A 76 6.62 -15.08 -0.19
N LEU A 77 6.96 -15.68 -1.34
CA LEU A 77 6.29 -16.84 -1.93
C LEU A 77 6.88 -18.19 -1.48
N GLN A 78 7.81 -18.20 -0.52
CA GLN A 78 8.31 -19.44 0.06
C GLN A 78 7.24 -20.09 0.94
N LYS A 79 7.11 -21.41 0.87
CA LYS A 79 6.15 -22.15 1.70
C LYS A 79 6.68 -22.32 3.12
N MET A 80 5.84 -22.02 4.09
CA MET A 80 6.01 -22.31 5.51
C MET A 80 4.94 -23.33 5.94
N GLY A 81 5.20 -24.61 5.67
CA GLY A 81 4.23 -25.67 5.90
C GLY A 81 3.07 -25.59 4.91
N ALA A 82 1.87 -25.27 5.41
CA ALA A 82 0.64 -25.20 4.61
C ALA A 82 0.34 -23.80 4.03
N GLU A 83 1.02 -22.75 4.49
CA GLU A 83 0.83 -21.38 4.05
C GLU A 83 2.12 -20.80 3.42
N PHE A 84 2.01 -19.70 2.70
CA PHE A 84 3.16 -18.94 2.22
C PHE A 84 3.71 -18.00 3.31
N LEU A 85 4.98 -17.59 3.21
CA LEU A 85 5.59 -16.66 4.15
C LEU A 85 4.81 -15.34 4.23
N TYR A 86 4.37 -14.77 3.09
CA TYR A 86 3.59 -13.53 3.09
C TYR A 86 2.29 -13.68 3.89
N GLU A 87 1.62 -14.84 3.83
CA GLU A 87 0.37 -15.11 4.55
C GLU A 87 0.61 -15.14 6.05
N LYS A 88 1.70 -15.81 6.47
CA LYS A 88 2.10 -15.85 7.87
C LYS A 88 2.43 -14.46 8.40
N VAL A 89 3.18 -13.67 7.63
CA VAL A 89 3.54 -12.29 7.99
C VAL A 89 2.29 -11.44 8.11
N MET A 90 1.40 -11.43 7.10
CA MET A 90 0.16 -10.64 7.12
C MET A 90 -0.74 -10.99 8.32
N LYS A 91 -0.96 -12.29 8.60
CA LYS A 91 -1.73 -12.75 9.77
C LYS A 91 -1.13 -12.25 11.09
N THR A 92 0.19 -12.32 11.20
CA THR A 92 0.91 -11.92 12.41
C THR A 92 0.82 -10.40 12.60
N VAL A 93 1.11 -9.62 11.56
CA VAL A 93 1.09 -8.15 11.60
C VAL A 93 -0.32 -7.62 11.85
N ALA A 94 -1.36 -8.26 11.31
CA ALA A 94 -2.75 -7.88 11.56
C ALA A 94 -3.13 -7.94 13.06
N SER A 95 -2.41 -8.73 13.87
CA SER A 95 -2.63 -8.77 15.32
C SER A 95 -2.01 -7.59 16.08
N TRP A 96 -1.17 -6.78 15.43
CA TRP A 96 -0.47 -5.65 16.06
C TRP A 96 -1.24 -4.32 15.92
N GLY A 97 -2.16 -4.24 14.95
CA GLY A 97 -2.97 -3.07 14.66
C GLY A 97 -4.44 -3.45 14.39
N ASN A 98 -5.16 -2.59 13.71
CA ASN A 98 -6.55 -2.83 13.33
C ASN A 98 -6.88 -2.17 11.98
N PRO A 99 -8.04 -2.46 11.37
CA PRO A 99 -8.41 -1.90 10.06
C PRO A 99 -8.44 -0.37 9.98
N GLY A 100 -8.45 0.35 11.10
CA GLY A 100 -8.46 1.82 11.17
C GLY A 100 -7.09 2.49 11.25
N ASN A 101 -5.99 1.74 11.45
CA ASN A 101 -4.63 2.29 11.48
C ASN A 101 -3.58 1.47 10.71
N LEU A 102 -3.99 0.32 10.15
CA LEU A 102 -3.11 -0.61 9.46
C LEU A 102 -3.62 -0.89 8.04
N MET A 103 -2.73 -0.78 7.07
CA MET A 103 -2.94 -1.17 5.68
C MET A 103 -1.83 -2.13 5.22
N PHE A 104 -1.99 -2.74 4.06
CA PHE A 104 -0.98 -3.62 3.49
C PHE A 104 -0.65 -3.29 2.04
N VAL A 105 0.62 -3.45 1.66
CA VAL A 105 1.04 -3.37 0.26
C VAL A 105 0.80 -4.73 -0.41
N VAL A 106 0.03 -4.72 -1.50
CA VAL A 106 -0.24 -5.90 -2.33
C VAL A 106 -0.03 -5.56 -3.80
N GLY A 107 0.94 -6.19 -4.45
CA GLY A 107 1.31 -5.93 -5.84
C GLY A 107 0.22 -6.35 -6.83
N ALA A 108 -0.05 -5.48 -7.80
CA ALA A 108 -1.13 -5.67 -8.78
C ALA A 108 -0.98 -6.92 -9.67
N THR A 109 0.23 -7.45 -9.84
CA THR A 109 0.49 -8.65 -10.65
C THR A 109 0.10 -9.95 -9.96
N GLN A 110 -0.24 -9.89 -8.67
CA GLN A 110 -0.57 -11.06 -7.84
C GLN A 110 -2.09 -11.28 -7.76
N ALA A 111 -2.80 -11.09 -8.88
CA ALA A 111 -4.25 -11.07 -8.93
C ALA A 111 -4.91 -12.31 -8.30
N ASP A 112 -4.29 -13.49 -8.39
CA ASP A 112 -4.84 -14.72 -7.81
C ASP A 112 -4.64 -14.80 -6.28
N SER A 113 -3.62 -14.12 -5.75
CA SER A 113 -3.37 -14.03 -4.31
C SER A 113 -4.35 -13.09 -3.60
N PHE A 114 -4.97 -12.13 -4.30
CA PHE A 114 -5.89 -11.16 -3.69
C PHE A 114 -7.07 -11.82 -2.99
N ALA A 115 -7.65 -12.88 -3.56
CA ALA A 115 -8.75 -13.60 -2.92
C ALA A 115 -8.33 -14.25 -1.60
N ALA A 116 -7.16 -14.90 -1.58
CA ALA A 116 -6.59 -15.49 -0.36
C ALA A 116 -6.21 -14.42 0.67
N ILE A 117 -5.59 -13.32 0.23
CA ILE A 117 -5.23 -12.18 1.08
C ILE A 117 -6.49 -11.55 1.70
N ARG A 118 -7.57 -11.39 0.93
CA ARG A 118 -8.83 -10.82 1.44
C ARG A 118 -9.48 -11.75 2.47
N GLN A 119 -9.34 -13.07 2.37
CA GLN A 119 -9.78 -14.00 3.42
C GLN A 119 -8.99 -13.81 4.73
N ILE A 120 -7.71 -13.44 4.63
CA ILE A 120 -6.84 -13.17 5.79
C ILE A 120 -7.18 -11.79 6.39
N LEU A 121 -7.40 -10.79 5.54
CA LEU A 121 -7.55 -9.38 5.88
C LEU A 121 -8.88 -8.84 5.33
N PRO A 122 -10.03 -9.24 5.87
CA PRO A 122 -11.34 -8.93 5.29
C PRO A 122 -11.60 -7.42 5.21
N ASP A 123 -11.22 -6.66 6.23
CA ASP A 123 -11.62 -5.25 6.36
C ASP A 123 -10.48 -4.24 6.14
N HIS A 124 -9.25 -4.70 5.88
CA HIS A 124 -8.11 -3.79 5.75
C HIS A 124 -8.01 -3.17 4.35
N PHE A 125 -7.52 -1.94 4.26
CA PHE A 125 -7.16 -1.32 2.99
C PHE A 125 -5.87 -1.90 2.43
N PHE A 126 -5.80 -2.02 1.10
CA PHE A 126 -4.57 -2.39 0.39
C PHE A 126 -4.03 -1.24 -0.44
N LEU A 127 -2.75 -0.91 -0.27
CA LEU A 127 -2.01 -0.10 -1.23
C LEU A 127 -1.56 -1.00 -2.38
N VAL A 128 -2.06 -0.72 -3.59
CA VAL A 128 -1.88 -1.57 -4.77
C VAL A 128 -0.97 -0.89 -5.80
N PRO A 129 0.35 -1.08 -5.71
CA PRO A 129 1.28 -0.61 -6.74
C PRO A 129 1.28 -1.53 -7.96
N GLY A 130 1.61 -0.97 -9.13
CA GLY A 130 1.92 -1.74 -10.33
C GLY A 130 0.79 -1.88 -11.36
N VAL A 131 -0.35 -1.24 -11.14
CA VAL A 131 -1.41 -1.16 -12.16
C VAL A 131 -0.90 -0.46 -13.42
N GLY A 132 -1.27 -1.00 -14.59
CA GLY A 132 -0.90 -0.48 -15.91
C GLY A 132 0.57 -0.76 -16.28
N ALA A 133 1.52 -0.11 -15.60
CA ALA A 133 2.94 -0.17 -15.97
C ALA A 133 3.61 -1.54 -15.72
N GLN A 134 3.05 -2.37 -14.83
CA GLN A 134 3.55 -3.73 -14.56
C GLN A 134 2.55 -4.80 -15.05
N GLY A 135 1.52 -4.41 -15.81
CA GLY A 135 0.53 -5.33 -16.39
C GLY A 135 -0.55 -5.80 -15.41
N GLY A 136 -0.66 -5.21 -14.22
CA GLY A 136 -1.76 -5.50 -13.30
C GLY A 136 -3.12 -5.01 -13.82
N SER A 137 -4.12 -5.88 -13.76
CA SER A 137 -5.51 -5.63 -14.21
C SER A 137 -6.35 -5.03 -13.08
N LEU A 138 -6.81 -3.78 -13.27
CA LEU A 138 -7.71 -3.11 -12.32
C LEU A 138 -9.01 -3.87 -12.11
N GLN A 139 -9.59 -4.38 -13.21
CA GLN A 139 -10.82 -5.13 -13.20
C GLN A 139 -10.71 -6.39 -12.34
N ASP A 140 -9.66 -7.19 -12.54
CA ASP A 140 -9.50 -8.46 -11.82
C ASP A 140 -9.22 -8.26 -10.34
N ILE A 141 -8.42 -7.25 -9.99
CA ILE A 141 -8.13 -6.89 -8.60
C ILE A 141 -9.42 -6.42 -7.93
N SER A 142 -10.18 -5.54 -8.59
CA SER A 142 -11.42 -5.00 -8.04
C SER A 142 -12.46 -6.10 -7.81
N ALA A 143 -12.63 -7.01 -8.78
CA ALA A 143 -13.56 -8.13 -8.67
C ALA A 143 -13.23 -9.09 -7.51
N LYS A 144 -11.96 -9.20 -7.12
CA LYS A 144 -11.50 -10.13 -6.08
C LYS A 144 -11.34 -9.50 -4.69
N ALA A 145 -11.15 -8.18 -4.62
CA ALA A 145 -10.65 -7.54 -3.41
C ALA A 145 -11.41 -6.30 -2.95
N LEU A 146 -12.44 -5.83 -3.67
CA LEU A 146 -13.29 -4.75 -3.17
C LEU A 146 -14.03 -5.17 -1.89
N ILE A 147 -14.18 -4.20 -0.99
CA ILE A 147 -15.02 -4.27 0.21
C ILE A 147 -16.03 -3.10 0.15
N PRO A 148 -17.02 -3.00 1.06
CA PRO A 148 -18.02 -1.92 1.01
C PRO A 148 -17.43 -0.49 0.89
N ASP A 149 -16.30 -0.23 1.55
CA ASP A 149 -15.58 1.05 1.50
C ASP A 149 -14.46 1.10 0.43
N ALA A 150 -14.61 0.33 -0.65
CA ALA A 150 -13.62 0.02 -1.68
C ALA A 150 -12.40 -0.80 -1.18
N GLY A 151 -11.72 -0.38 -0.11
CA GLY A 151 -10.61 -1.14 0.49
C GLY A 151 -9.35 -1.26 -0.36
N LEU A 152 -9.24 -0.48 -1.42
CA LEU A 152 -8.12 -0.50 -2.37
C LEU A 152 -7.64 0.94 -2.68
N LEU A 153 -6.34 1.16 -2.56
CA LEU A 153 -5.65 2.39 -2.96
C LEU A 153 -4.71 2.06 -4.13
N VAL A 154 -5.16 2.29 -5.35
CA VAL A 154 -4.37 1.99 -6.55
C VAL A 154 -3.33 3.09 -6.78
N ASN A 155 -2.04 2.70 -6.82
CA ASN A 155 -0.96 3.63 -7.14
C ASN A 155 -0.64 3.61 -8.64
N ALA A 156 -0.83 4.75 -9.30
CA ALA A 156 -0.39 5.03 -10.66
C ALA A 156 0.59 6.23 -10.66
N SER A 157 1.89 5.96 -10.86
CA SER A 157 2.94 6.98 -10.79
C SER A 157 3.43 7.39 -12.19
N ARG A 158 4.23 6.55 -12.84
CA ARG A 158 4.90 6.87 -14.13
C ARG A 158 3.94 7.24 -15.25
N ALA A 159 2.79 6.57 -15.32
CA ALA A 159 1.76 6.85 -16.34
C ALA A 159 1.20 8.28 -16.21
N VAL A 160 1.12 8.81 -14.99
CA VAL A 160 0.60 10.16 -14.70
C VAL A 160 1.73 11.20 -14.80
N ILE A 161 2.87 10.94 -14.15
CA ILE A 161 4.00 11.88 -14.08
C ILE A 161 4.62 12.13 -15.46
N TYR A 162 4.72 11.08 -16.28
CA TYR A 162 5.33 11.15 -17.62
C TYR A 162 4.28 11.13 -18.74
N ALA A 163 3.06 11.58 -18.46
CA ALA A 163 2.02 11.73 -19.47
C ALA A 163 2.44 12.71 -20.58
N SER A 164 3.25 13.71 -20.25
CA SER A 164 3.90 14.59 -21.21
C SER A 164 5.23 15.13 -20.69
N GLU A 165 6.16 15.38 -21.60
CA GLU A 165 7.46 16.04 -21.36
C GLU A 165 7.44 17.52 -21.77
N LYS A 166 6.28 18.06 -22.18
CA LYS A 166 6.10 19.44 -22.65
C LYS A 166 5.46 20.31 -21.56
N GLU A 167 5.22 21.59 -21.89
CA GLU A 167 4.59 22.56 -20.98
C GLU A 167 3.13 22.23 -20.63
N ASP A 168 2.49 21.29 -21.33
CA ASP A 168 1.14 20.78 -21.06
C ASP A 168 1.09 19.65 -20.01
N PHE A 169 2.21 19.33 -19.35
CA PHE A 169 2.34 18.23 -18.38
C PHE A 169 1.22 18.19 -17.32
N ALA A 170 0.78 19.34 -16.82
CA ALA A 170 -0.26 19.39 -15.79
C ALA A 170 -1.63 18.98 -16.32
N THR A 171 -1.95 19.37 -17.56
CA THR A 171 -3.20 19.02 -18.24
C THR A 171 -3.22 17.53 -18.58
N GLU A 172 -2.12 17.01 -19.12
CA GLU A 172 -1.99 15.60 -19.49
C GLU A 172 -1.99 14.68 -18.26
N ALA A 173 -1.26 15.05 -17.19
CA ALA A 173 -1.29 14.31 -15.92
C ALA A 173 -2.72 14.24 -15.35
N ARG A 174 -3.47 15.35 -15.40
CA ARG A 174 -4.87 15.38 -14.99
C ARG A 174 -5.73 14.46 -15.86
N ALA A 175 -5.57 14.49 -17.18
CA ALA A 175 -6.34 13.66 -18.10
C ALA A 175 -6.12 12.17 -17.83
N ILE A 176 -4.86 11.73 -17.64
CA ILE A 176 -4.54 10.34 -17.30
C ILE A 176 -5.10 9.96 -15.92
N ALA A 177 -4.96 10.81 -14.90
CA ALA A 177 -5.53 10.55 -13.58
C ALA A 177 -7.07 10.41 -13.64
N GLN A 178 -7.75 11.25 -14.44
CA GLN A 178 -9.20 11.16 -14.66
C GLN A 178 -9.61 9.87 -15.36
N GLN A 179 -8.82 9.37 -16.33
CA GLN A 179 -9.11 8.09 -16.98
C GLN A 179 -9.11 6.93 -15.97
N TYR A 180 -8.11 6.86 -15.10
CA TYR A 180 -8.08 5.85 -14.03
C TYR A 180 -9.26 6.01 -13.07
N GLN A 181 -9.62 7.24 -12.69
CA GLN A 181 -10.77 7.48 -11.81
C GLN A 181 -12.08 7.00 -12.44
N VAL A 182 -12.31 7.29 -13.73
CA VAL A 182 -13.51 6.85 -14.47
C VAL A 182 -13.53 5.34 -14.67
N GLU A 183 -12.38 4.71 -14.86
CA GLU A 183 -12.28 3.25 -14.93
C GLU A 183 -12.66 2.63 -13.58
N MET A 184 -12.02 3.08 -12.49
CA MET A 184 -12.28 2.58 -11.14
C MET A 184 -13.73 2.78 -10.71
N SER A 185 -14.37 3.90 -11.09
CA SER A 185 -15.77 4.16 -10.73
C SER A 185 -16.76 3.17 -11.35
N ARG A 186 -16.36 2.40 -12.37
CA ARG A 186 -17.20 1.34 -12.96
C ARG A 186 -17.22 0.08 -12.11
N TYR A 187 -16.29 -0.06 -11.17
CA TYR A 187 -16.17 -1.21 -10.28
C TYR A 187 -16.73 -0.94 -8.88
N LEU A 188 -16.87 0.33 -8.52
CA LEU A 188 -17.58 0.75 -7.32
C LEU A 188 -19.09 0.67 -7.63
N GLY A 189 -19.78 -0.26 -6.96
CA GLY A 189 -21.20 -0.56 -7.20
C GLY A 189 -22.15 0.61 -7.00
#